data_AF-A0A3C0QWG5-F1
#
_entry.id   AF-A0A3C0QWG5-F1
#
_cell.length_a   1.000
_cell.length_b   1.000
_cell.length_c   1.000
_cell.angle_alpha   90.00
_cell.angle_beta   90.00
_cell.angle_gamma   90.00
#
_symmetry.space_group_name_H-M   'P 1'
#
loop_
_entity.id
_entity.type
_entity.pdbx_description
1 polymer ?
#
loop_
_entity_poly.entity_id
_entity_poly.type
_entity_poly.pdbx_seq_one_letter_code
_entity_poly.pdbx_strand_id
1 'polypeptide(L)'
;MKVTKQQIGLLPVEFKSREVEGDLLHFNGEEMYCIRNFDQMPPFLMNIVSSSDLWMYLSSSGGLTAGRQNYNNALFPYETDDKLHIAAANTGPVTIIRVLEKDKTMHWEPFSSSYNGLYSIERNLYKNTIGNKILFEEKNLDLKLTFRYCWMNSDNLGWVRRCELLNNSGKTRRVALLDGLLNLLPWGIGRET
;
A
#
# COMPACT_ATOMS: atom_id res chain seq x y z
N MET A 1 -16.69 19.84 27.89
CA MET A 1 -16.01 18.84 27.03
C MET A 1 -16.75 18.80 25.70
N LYS A 2 -16.18 19.29 24.59
CA LYS A 2 -16.84 19.16 23.27
C LYS A 2 -16.75 17.68 22.87
N VAL A 3 -17.90 17.01 22.81
CA VAL A 3 -18.00 15.63 22.32
C VAL A 3 -17.82 15.70 20.80
N THR A 4 -16.63 15.35 20.32
CA THR A 4 -16.37 15.19 18.89
C THR A 4 -17.06 13.91 18.42
N LYS A 5 -18.03 14.00 17.50
CA LYS A 5 -18.67 12.82 16.92
C LYS A 5 -17.64 12.06 16.07
N GLN A 6 -17.30 10.84 16.49
CA GLN A 6 -16.58 9.89 15.65
C GLN A 6 -17.58 9.24 14.71
N GLN A 7 -17.29 9.29 13.40
CA GLN A 7 -18.16 8.71 12.40
C GLN A 7 -17.30 7.92 11.43
N ILE A 8 -17.52 6.61 11.38
CA ILE A 8 -16.69 5.68 10.62
C ILE A 8 -16.95 5.91 9.11
N GLY A 9 -18.20 6.12 8.68
CA GLY A 9 -18.53 6.59 7.33
C GLY A 9 -19.89 7.29 7.22
N LEU A 10 -20.19 7.83 6.03
CA LEU A 10 -21.37 8.66 5.74
C LEU A 10 -22.44 7.95 4.89
N LEU A 11 -22.09 6.81 4.28
CA LEU A 11 -22.90 6.12 3.27
C LEU A 11 -23.23 4.69 3.74
N PRO A 12 -24.32 4.09 3.22
CA PRO A 12 -24.54 2.65 3.36
C PRO A 12 -23.36 1.87 2.79
N VAL A 13 -23.06 0.71 3.39
CA VAL A 13 -22.00 -0.17 2.90
C VAL A 13 -22.39 -0.67 1.50
N GLU A 14 -21.59 -0.35 0.50
CA GLU A 14 -21.87 -0.69 -0.91
C GLU A 14 -20.64 -1.35 -1.54
N PHE A 15 -20.82 -2.53 -2.14
CA PHE A 15 -19.77 -3.24 -2.87
C PHE A 15 -19.96 -3.00 -4.37
N LYS A 16 -19.09 -2.18 -4.97
CA LYS A 16 -19.06 -1.97 -6.43
C LYS A 16 -17.91 -2.78 -7.01
N SER A 17 -18.24 -3.78 -7.83
CA SER A 17 -17.24 -4.41 -8.70
C SER A 17 -16.92 -3.48 -9.87
N ARG A 18 -15.65 -3.46 -10.26
CA ARG A 18 -15.15 -2.73 -11.43
C ARG A 18 -14.36 -3.69 -12.29
N GLU A 19 -14.35 -3.45 -13.59
CA GLU A 19 -13.58 -4.27 -14.52
C GLU A 19 -12.08 -4.07 -14.29
N VAL A 20 -11.33 -5.18 -14.38
CA VAL A 20 -9.87 -5.17 -14.26
C VAL A 20 -9.30 -4.91 -15.65
N GLU A 21 -8.51 -3.84 -15.77
CA GLU A 21 -7.91 -3.44 -17.04
C GLU A 21 -6.40 -3.27 -16.89
N GLY A 22 -5.65 -3.68 -17.92
CA GLY A 22 -4.20 -3.58 -17.98
C GLY A 22 -3.73 -2.78 -19.17
N ASP A 23 -2.84 -1.81 -18.97
CA ASP A 23 -2.24 -1.00 -20.05
C ASP A 23 -0.80 -0.57 -19.71
N LEU A 24 -0.02 -0.32 -20.75
CA LEU A 24 1.26 0.40 -20.65
C LEU A 24 0.98 1.89 -20.74
N LEU A 25 1.53 2.66 -19.81
CA LEU A 25 1.36 4.11 -19.77
C LEU A 25 2.63 4.80 -19.26
N HIS A 26 2.77 6.09 -19.60
CA HIS A 26 3.81 6.93 -19.00
C HIS A 26 3.29 7.58 -17.71
N PHE A 27 3.94 7.28 -16.59
CA PHE A 27 3.61 7.79 -15.27
C PHE A 27 4.85 8.38 -14.60
N ASN A 28 4.76 9.62 -14.12
CA ASN A 28 5.89 10.31 -13.45
C ASN A 28 7.22 10.28 -14.26
N GLY A 29 7.12 10.36 -15.59
CA GLY A 29 8.29 10.36 -16.49
C GLY A 29 8.88 8.97 -16.76
N GLU A 30 8.21 7.90 -16.37
CA GLU A 30 8.65 6.51 -16.57
C GLU A 30 7.54 5.68 -17.21
N GLU A 31 7.90 4.70 -18.03
CA GLU A 31 6.96 3.74 -18.60
C GLU A 31 6.62 2.66 -17.56
N MET A 32 5.33 2.46 -17.30
CA MET A 32 4.82 1.51 -16.33
C MET A 32 3.65 0.73 -16.90
N TYR A 33 3.56 -0.55 -16.53
CA TYR A 33 2.34 -1.34 -16.70
C TYR A 33 1.43 -1.08 -15.51
N CYS A 34 0.18 -0.68 -15.77
CA CYS A 34 -0.83 -0.46 -14.74
C CYS A 34 -1.90 -1.55 -14.79
N ILE A 35 -2.22 -2.13 -13.64
CA ILE A 35 -3.42 -2.93 -13.42
C ILE A 35 -4.40 -2.07 -12.64
N ARG A 36 -5.49 -1.65 -13.29
CA ARG A 36 -6.60 -0.93 -12.65
C ARG A 36 -7.50 -1.90 -11.91
N ASN A 37 -8.00 -1.45 -10.76
CA ASN A 37 -8.88 -2.22 -9.89
C ASN A 37 -8.27 -3.59 -9.53
N PHE A 38 -6.96 -3.63 -9.25
CA PHE A 38 -6.24 -4.88 -9.02
C PHE A 38 -6.79 -5.67 -7.82
N ASP A 39 -7.48 -5.00 -6.91
CA ASP A 39 -8.17 -5.57 -5.76
C ASP A 39 -9.37 -6.44 -6.12
N GLN A 40 -9.81 -6.40 -7.38
CA GLN A 40 -10.84 -7.29 -7.93
C GLN A 40 -10.26 -8.60 -8.47
N MET A 41 -8.94 -8.80 -8.38
CA MET A 41 -8.27 -10.06 -8.69
C MET A 41 -7.94 -10.83 -7.40
N PRO A 42 -7.85 -12.18 -7.43
CA PRO A 42 -7.17 -12.92 -6.37
C PRO A 42 -5.75 -12.36 -6.14
N PRO A 43 -5.27 -12.30 -4.89
CA PRO A 43 -3.90 -11.89 -4.61
C PRO A 43 -2.89 -12.72 -5.42
N PHE A 44 -1.86 -12.06 -5.94
CA PHE A 44 -0.81 -12.69 -6.73
C PHE A 44 0.56 -12.20 -6.27
N LEU A 45 1.57 -13.06 -6.42
CA LEU A 45 2.92 -12.79 -5.95
C LEU A 45 3.75 -12.11 -7.04
N MET A 46 4.57 -11.14 -6.63
CA MET A 46 5.50 -10.43 -7.49
C MET A 46 6.90 -10.47 -6.90
N ASN A 47 7.91 -10.58 -7.77
CA ASN A 47 9.30 -10.30 -7.43
C ASN A 47 9.65 -8.86 -7.85
N ILE A 48 10.22 -8.08 -6.93
CA ILE A 48 10.78 -6.76 -7.22
C ILE A 48 12.30 -6.90 -7.32
N VAL A 49 12.80 -6.76 -8.54
CA VAL A 49 14.20 -7.03 -8.85
C VAL A 49 15.10 -5.87 -8.40
N SER A 50 16.36 -6.18 -8.12
CA SER A 50 17.42 -5.19 -7.89
C SER A 50 18.64 -5.53 -8.73
N SER A 51 19.41 -4.52 -9.10
CA SER A 51 20.75 -4.69 -9.70
C SER A 51 21.83 -5.06 -8.67
N SER A 52 21.50 -5.03 -7.38
CA SER A 52 22.38 -5.37 -6.26
C SER A 52 21.93 -6.63 -5.52
N ASP A 53 22.28 -6.74 -4.24
CA ASP A 53 21.94 -7.89 -3.38
C ASP A 53 20.55 -7.79 -2.71
N LEU A 54 19.75 -6.77 -3.04
CA LEU A 54 18.39 -6.60 -2.51
C LEU A 54 17.42 -7.61 -3.15
N TRP A 55 16.57 -8.22 -2.32
CA TRP A 55 15.48 -9.11 -2.75
C TRP A 55 14.16 -8.70 -2.08
N MET A 56 13.05 -8.84 -2.80
CA MET A 56 11.69 -8.61 -2.28
C MET A 56 10.67 -9.48 -3.02
N TYR A 57 9.90 -10.25 -2.24
CA TYR A 57 8.70 -10.93 -2.69
C TYR A 57 7.49 -10.23 -2.07
N LEU A 58 6.59 -9.77 -2.93
CA LEU A 58 5.50 -8.89 -2.57
C LEU A 58 4.19 -9.41 -3.15
N SER A 59 3.21 -9.64 -2.29
CA SER A 59 1.84 -9.91 -2.69
C SER A 59 1.16 -8.63 -3.18
N SER A 60 0.29 -8.74 -4.18
CA SER A 60 -0.60 -7.63 -4.57
C SER A 60 -1.52 -7.19 -3.43
N SER A 61 -1.74 -8.01 -2.39
CA SER A 61 -2.45 -7.60 -1.17
C SER A 61 -1.66 -6.62 -0.29
N GLY A 62 -0.36 -6.42 -0.55
CA GLY A 62 0.53 -5.54 0.21
C GLY A 62 1.43 -6.25 1.22
N GLY A 63 1.14 -7.53 1.54
CA GLY A 63 2.02 -8.35 2.37
C GLY A 63 3.32 -8.68 1.64
N LEU A 64 4.44 -8.65 2.36
CA LEU A 64 5.76 -8.82 1.76
C LEU A 64 6.77 -9.48 2.66
N THR A 65 7.80 -10.04 2.01
CA THR A 65 9.10 -10.28 2.60
C THR A 65 10.17 -9.60 1.75
N ALA A 66 11.20 -9.06 2.39
CA ALA A 66 12.28 -8.37 1.71
C ALA A 66 13.55 -8.44 2.54
N GLY A 67 14.72 -8.29 1.92
CA GLY A 67 16.00 -8.26 2.61
C GLY A 67 17.17 -8.02 1.66
N ARG A 68 18.38 -8.35 2.13
CA ARG A 68 19.62 -8.31 1.34
C ARG A 68 20.31 -9.66 1.36
N GLN A 69 21.04 -10.00 0.29
CA GLN A 69 21.84 -11.22 0.09
C GLN A 69 21.04 -12.53 0.14
N ASN A 70 20.51 -12.88 1.31
CA ASN A 70 19.78 -14.10 1.57
C ASN A 70 18.76 -13.90 2.70
N TYR A 71 17.98 -14.94 3.00
CA TYR A 71 16.89 -14.89 3.98
C TYR A 71 17.35 -14.62 5.43
N ASN A 72 18.63 -14.81 5.78
CA ASN A 72 19.12 -14.50 7.14
C ASN A 72 19.26 -13.00 7.40
N ASN A 73 19.26 -12.18 6.35
CA ASN A 73 19.28 -10.72 6.44
C ASN A 73 17.95 -10.13 5.95
N ALA A 74 16.84 -10.74 6.37
CA ALA A 74 15.50 -10.29 6.05
C ALA A 74 15.09 -9.07 6.89
N LEU A 75 14.43 -8.10 6.25
CA LEU A 75 13.81 -6.93 6.85
C LEU A 75 12.41 -7.25 7.41
N PHE A 76 11.71 -8.19 6.78
CA PHE A 76 10.40 -8.72 7.19
C PHE A 76 10.47 -10.24 7.25
N PRO A 77 9.64 -10.94 8.05
CA PRO A 77 9.64 -12.39 8.13
C PRO A 77 9.64 -13.07 6.76
N TYR A 78 10.55 -14.04 6.57
CA TYR A 78 10.64 -14.83 5.35
C TYR A 78 9.64 -15.98 5.40
N GLU A 79 8.49 -15.79 4.77
CA GLU A 79 7.37 -16.73 4.77
C GLU A 79 7.02 -17.21 3.35
N THR A 80 6.23 -18.28 3.29
CA THR A 80 5.65 -18.80 2.05
C THR A 80 4.60 -17.85 1.48
N ASP A 81 4.37 -17.94 0.18
CA ASP A 81 3.51 -17.02 -0.57
C ASP A 81 2.05 -17.01 -0.09
N ASP A 82 1.50 -18.19 0.25
CA ASP A 82 0.18 -18.33 0.88
C ASP A 82 0.03 -17.47 2.15
N LYS A 83 1.06 -17.44 3.00
CA LYS A 83 1.09 -16.59 4.19
C LYS A 83 1.27 -15.12 3.84
N LEU A 84 2.10 -14.79 2.84
CA LEU A 84 2.28 -13.41 2.40
C LEU A 84 0.98 -12.79 1.88
N HIS A 85 0.13 -13.57 1.20
CA HIS A 85 -1.17 -13.09 0.70
C HIS A 85 -2.09 -12.57 1.81
N ILE A 86 -2.01 -13.14 3.01
CA ILE A 86 -2.83 -12.75 4.17
C ILE A 86 -2.08 -11.90 5.21
N ALA A 87 -0.77 -11.68 5.04
CA ALA A 87 0.06 -10.96 6.00
C ALA A 87 -0.09 -9.43 5.97
N ALA A 88 -0.77 -8.87 4.97
CA ALA A 88 -0.88 -7.41 4.77
C ALA A 88 -1.44 -6.66 5.98
N ALA A 89 -2.26 -7.31 6.81
CA ALA A 89 -2.84 -6.70 8.01
C ALA A 89 -1.83 -6.51 9.17
N ASN A 90 -0.70 -7.22 9.16
CA ASN A 90 0.26 -7.22 10.27
C ASN A 90 1.73 -7.06 9.86
N THR A 91 2.07 -7.20 8.59
CA THR A 91 3.44 -7.14 8.07
C THR A 91 3.51 -6.21 6.87
N GLY A 92 4.42 -5.24 6.92
CA GLY A 92 4.64 -4.30 5.82
C GLY A 92 4.00 -2.91 6.03
N PRO A 93 3.66 -2.20 4.95
CA PRO A 93 3.11 -0.84 5.01
C PRO A 93 1.83 -0.72 5.84
N VAL A 94 1.76 0.30 6.68
CA VAL A 94 0.53 0.74 7.35
C VAL A 94 0.35 2.24 7.17
N THR A 95 -0.86 2.66 6.80
CA THR A 95 -1.21 4.07 6.62
C THR A 95 -2.62 4.31 7.16
N ILE A 96 -2.75 5.18 8.16
CA ILE A 96 -4.04 5.60 8.74
C ILE A 96 -4.18 7.11 8.58
N ILE A 97 -5.26 7.53 7.95
CA ILE A 97 -5.58 8.92 7.65
C ILE A 97 -6.89 9.29 8.33
N ARG A 98 -6.86 10.36 9.13
CA ARG A 98 -8.07 10.98 9.70
C ARG A 98 -8.31 12.31 9.02
N VAL A 99 -9.43 12.44 8.32
CA VAL A 99 -9.88 13.70 7.74
C VAL A 99 -10.70 14.45 8.78
N LEU A 100 -10.20 15.62 9.17
CA LEU A 100 -10.78 16.44 10.24
C LEU A 100 -11.65 17.55 9.62
N GLU A 101 -12.95 17.47 9.82
CA GLU A 101 -13.90 18.54 9.52
C GLU A 101 -14.45 19.16 10.83
N LYS A 102 -15.16 20.29 10.75
CA LYS A 102 -15.58 21.07 11.94
C LYS A 102 -16.30 20.23 12.99
N ASP A 103 -17.19 19.35 12.57
CA ASP A 103 -18.08 18.58 13.46
C ASP A 103 -17.94 17.06 13.31
N LYS A 104 -17.04 16.58 12.45
CA LYS A 104 -16.85 15.15 12.18
C LYS A 104 -15.40 14.79 11.86
N THR A 105 -15.00 13.59 12.25
CA THR A 105 -13.74 12.97 11.85
C THR A 105 -14.06 11.72 11.04
N MET A 106 -13.52 11.64 9.82
CA MET A 106 -13.66 10.49 8.92
C MET A 106 -12.34 9.72 8.91
N HIS A 107 -12.41 8.40 8.99
CA HIS A 107 -11.26 7.50 9.04
C HIS A 107 -11.07 6.81 7.71
N TRP A 108 -9.83 6.76 7.23
CA TRP A 108 -9.47 6.07 6.00
C TRP A 108 -8.13 5.37 6.19
N GLU A 109 -8.07 4.09 5.89
CA GLU A 109 -6.85 3.27 5.95
C GLU A 109 -6.65 2.63 4.57
N PRO A 110 -5.90 3.30 3.68
CA PRO A 110 -5.62 2.80 2.34
C PRO A 110 -5.10 1.36 2.36
N PHE A 111 -5.50 0.55 1.39
CA PHE A 111 -5.11 -0.85 1.18
C PHE A 111 -5.57 -1.85 2.27
N SER A 112 -6.12 -1.36 3.38
CA SER A 112 -6.68 -2.20 4.43
C SER A 112 -8.06 -2.76 4.05
N SER A 113 -8.42 -3.89 4.63
CA SER A 113 -9.78 -4.45 4.57
C SER A 113 -10.71 -3.90 5.66
N SER A 114 -10.18 -3.16 6.65
CA SER A 114 -10.91 -2.70 7.84
C SER A 114 -12.12 -1.80 7.55
N TYR A 115 -12.14 -1.15 6.38
CA TYR A 115 -13.18 -0.21 5.97
C TYR A 115 -13.85 -0.60 4.65
N ASN A 116 -13.84 -1.90 4.31
CA ASN A 116 -14.44 -2.39 3.06
C ASN A 116 -15.91 -1.97 2.92
N GLY A 117 -16.24 -1.44 1.74
CA GLY A 117 -17.59 -0.98 1.38
C GLY A 117 -18.02 0.34 2.03
N LEU A 118 -17.19 0.94 2.89
CA LEU A 118 -17.51 2.22 3.56
C LEU A 118 -17.28 3.45 2.67
N TYR A 119 -16.34 3.32 1.74
CA TYR A 119 -15.99 4.36 0.78
C TYR A 119 -15.98 3.78 -0.62
N SER A 120 -16.31 4.61 -1.60
CA SER A 120 -16.01 4.34 -3.00
C SER A 120 -14.52 4.54 -3.24
N ILE A 121 -13.81 3.45 -3.52
CA ILE A 121 -12.36 3.43 -3.76
C ILE A 121 -12.01 2.87 -5.14
N GLU A 122 -10.83 3.24 -5.62
CA GLU A 122 -10.13 2.64 -6.77
C GLU A 122 -8.73 2.24 -6.32
N ARG A 123 -8.32 0.98 -6.53
CA ARG A 123 -6.96 0.54 -6.26
C ARG A 123 -6.24 0.18 -7.56
N ASN A 124 -5.13 0.86 -7.82
CA ASN A 124 -4.31 0.65 -9.01
C ASN A 124 -2.92 0.21 -8.60
N LEU A 125 -2.35 -0.73 -9.35
CA LEU A 125 -1.01 -1.26 -9.13
C LEU A 125 -0.18 -0.99 -10.37
N TYR A 126 1.02 -0.44 -10.19
CA TYR A 126 1.91 -0.11 -11.29
C TYR A 126 3.25 -0.77 -11.09
N LYS A 127 3.79 -1.41 -12.13
CA LYS A 127 5.16 -1.93 -12.16
C LYS A 127 5.87 -1.31 -13.35
N ASN A 128 7.07 -0.77 -13.13
CA ASN A 128 7.85 -0.27 -14.26
C ASN A 128 8.34 -1.43 -15.14
N THR A 129 8.70 -1.12 -16.38
CA THR A 129 9.12 -2.14 -17.37
C THR A 129 10.40 -2.88 -16.96
N ILE A 130 11.29 -2.24 -16.20
CA ILE A 130 12.50 -2.85 -15.62
C ILE A 130 12.14 -3.83 -14.48
N GLY A 131 11.02 -3.60 -13.79
CA GLY A 131 10.52 -4.43 -12.70
C GLY A 131 11.12 -4.14 -11.32
N ASN A 132 11.94 -3.10 -11.16
CA ASN A 132 12.56 -2.72 -9.89
C ASN A 132 11.77 -1.65 -9.10
N LYS A 133 10.65 -1.17 -9.64
CA LYS A 133 9.72 -0.27 -8.95
C LYS A 133 8.30 -0.81 -9.00
N ILE A 134 7.62 -0.71 -7.87
CA ILE A 134 6.20 -1.04 -7.75
C ILE A 134 5.50 0.07 -6.98
N LEU A 135 4.38 0.56 -7.50
CA LEU A 135 3.58 1.63 -6.95
C LEU A 135 2.18 1.10 -6.67
N PHE A 136 1.72 1.29 -5.44
CA PHE A 136 0.33 1.07 -5.04
C PHE A 136 -0.36 2.42 -4.96
N GLU A 137 -1.54 2.53 -5.57
CA GLU A 137 -2.40 3.71 -5.50
C GLU A 137 -3.77 3.28 -4.97
N GLU A 138 -4.28 4.00 -3.98
CA GLU A 138 -5.70 3.97 -3.64
C GLU A 138 -6.27 5.38 -3.71
N LYS A 139 -7.30 5.54 -4.53
CA LYS A 139 -8.11 6.76 -4.57
C LYS A 139 -9.36 6.54 -3.75
N ASN A 140 -9.60 7.40 -2.78
CA ASN A 140 -10.87 7.49 -2.08
C ASN A 140 -11.71 8.60 -2.73
N LEU A 141 -12.71 8.20 -3.51
CA LEU A 141 -13.53 9.10 -4.33
C LEU A 141 -14.45 9.97 -3.48
N ASP A 142 -14.91 9.45 -2.34
CA ASP A 142 -15.80 10.18 -1.42
C ASP A 142 -15.03 11.26 -0.66
N LEU A 143 -13.83 10.92 -0.15
CA LEU A 143 -12.95 11.87 0.53
C LEU A 143 -12.23 12.81 -0.45
N LYS A 144 -12.17 12.43 -1.74
CA LYS A 144 -11.38 13.07 -2.79
C LYS A 144 -9.91 13.18 -2.42
N LEU A 145 -9.37 12.08 -1.90
CA LEU A 145 -7.96 11.93 -1.54
C LEU A 145 -7.38 10.74 -2.30
N THR A 146 -6.11 10.83 -2.67
CA THR A 146 -5.36 9.72 -3.25
C THR A 146 -4.13 9.47 -2.40
N PHE A 147 -3.92 8.22 -2.00
CA PHE A 147 -2.72 7.81 -1.30
C PHE A 147 -1.94 6.85 -2.19
N ARG A 148 -0.64 7.07 -2.27
CA ARG A 148 0.28 6.23 -3.03
C ARG A 148 1.48 5.87 -2.19
N TYR A 149 1.99 4.67 -2.39
CA TYR A 149 3.35 4.36 -1.97
C TYR A 149 4.09 3.55 -3.04
N CYS A 150 5.38 3.84 -3.19
CA CYS A 150 6.27 3.18 -4.14
C CYS A 150 7.42 2.51 -3.39
N TRP A 151 7.67 1.24 -3.68
CA TRP A 151 8.91 0.56 -3.32
C TRP A 151 9.93 0.72 -4.45
N MET A 152 11.15 1.13 -4.07
CA MET A 152 12.30 1.31 -4.94
C MET A 152 13.56 0.77 -4.25
N ASN A 153 14.57 0.42 -5.02
CA ASN A 153 15.85 -0.07 -4.51
C ASN A 153 16.95 1.02 -4.56
N SER A 154 17.87 0.97 -3.60
CA SER A 154 19.10 1.76 -3.58
C SER A 154 20.22 0.93 -2.94
N ASP A 155 21.34 0.79 -3.61
CA ASP A 155 22.44 -0.06 -3.12
C ASP A 155 23.01 0.43 -1.77
N ASN A 156 23.01 1.74 -1.57
CA ASN A 156 23.52 2.39 -0.37
C ASN A 156 22.48 2.51 0.76
N LEU A 157 21.19 2.66 0.42
CA LEU A 157 20.11 2.90 1.40
C LEU A 157 19.22 1.68 1.66
N GLY A 158 19.34 0.62 0.86
CA GLY A 158 18.47 -0.54 0.88
C GLY A 158 17.13 -0.29 0.17
N TRP A 159 16.05 -0.80 0.75
CA TRP A 159 14.70 -0.58 0.24
C TRP A 159 14.17 0.79 0.65
N VAL A 160 13.66 1.55 -0.32
CA VAL A 160 13.12 2.89 -0.12
C VAL A 160 11.61 2.87 -0.41
N ARG A 161 10.80 3.23 0.60
CA ARG A 161 9.35 3.46 0.45
C ARG A 161 9.09 4.95 0.33
N ARG A 162 8.64 5.40 -0.84
CA ARG A 162 8.20 6.79 -1.08
C ARG A 162 6.68 6.87 -1.02
N CYS A 163 6.13 7.74 -0.19
CA CYS A 163 4.69 7.92 -0.03
C CYS A 163 4.22 9.29 -0.56
N GLU A 164 3.02 9.34 -1.12
CA GLU A 164 2.35 10.56 -1.58
C GLU A 164 0.91 10.58 -1.08
N LEU A 165 0.47 11.73 -0.55
CA LEU A 165 -0.94 11.99 -0.23
C LEU A 165 -1.41 13.20 -1.03
N LEU A 166 -2.31 12.97 -2.00
CA LEU A 166 -2.84 14.00 -2.87
C LEU A 166 -4.25 14.39 -2.44
N ASN A 167 -4.51 15.70 -2.46
CA ASN A 167 -5.83 16.26 -2.22
C ASN A 167 -6.49 16.65 -3.55
N ASN A 168 -7.49 15.89 -3.97
CA ASN A 168 -8.21 16.08 -5.23
C ASN A 168 -9.51 16.88 -5.05
N SER A 169 -9.77 17.43 -3.85
CA SER A 169 -11.03 18.10 -3.54
C SER A 169 -11.13 19.55 -4.01
N GLY A 170 -10.01 20.17 -4.40
CA GLY A 170 -9.94 21.60 -4.74
C GLY A 170 -10.09 22.55 -3.54
N LYS A 171 -10.13 22.02 -2.31
CA LYS A 171 -10.26 22.79 -1.06
C LYS A 171 -9.20 22.36 -0.07
N THR A 172 -8.76 23.25 0.81
CA THR A 172 -7.84 22.88 1.91
C THR A 172 -8.50 21.84 2.81
N ARG A 173 -7.77 20.76 3.09
CA ARG A 173 -8.19 19.66 3.98
C ARG A 173 -7.25 19.58 5.17
N ARG A 174 -7.79 19.41 6.37
CA ARG A 174 -7.00 19.11 7.56
C ARG A 174 -6.98 17.60 7.75
N VAL A 175 -5.79 17.01 7.82
CA VAL A 175 -5.61 15.58 8.03
C VAL A 175 -4.68 15.33 9.20
N ALA A 176 -4.91 14.23 9.92
CA ALA A 176 -3.91 13.62 10.80
C ALA A 176 -3.49 12.29 10.18
N LEU A 177 -2.18 12.06 10.08
CA LEU A 177 -1.59 10.93 9.38
C LEU A 177 -0.73 10.11 10.35
N LEU A 178 -0.90 8.79 10.29
CA LEU A 178 0.05 7.82 10.83
C LEU A 178 0.47 6.92 9.67
N ASP A 179 1.76 6.88 9.36
CA ASP A 179 2.31 6.07 8.26
C ASP A 179 3.60 5.40 8.71
N GLY A 180 3.81 4.16 8.31
CA GLY A 180 4.99 3.40 8.70
C GLY A 180 5.03 1.98 8.17
N LEU A 181 5.84 1.16 8.83
CA LEU A 181 6.04 -0.26 8.54
C LEU A 181 5.80 -1.07 9.81
N LEU A 182 5.15 -2.22 9.68
CA LEU A 182 4.89 -3.17 10.76
C LEU A 182 5.73 -4.43 10.61
N ASN A 183 6.00 -5.09 11.73
CA ASN A 183 6.67 -6.38 11.81
C ASN A 183 8.04 -6.42 11.13
N LEU A 184 8.83 -5.36 11.38
CA LEU A 184 10.25 -5.33 11.03
C LEU A 184 11.01 -6.32 11.90
N LEU A 185 11.87 -7.12 11.27
CA LEU A 185 12.76 -8.01 12.00
C LEU A 185 13.94 -7.23 12.59
N PRO A 186 14.33 -7.50 13.84
CA PRO A 186 15.63 -7.08 14.34
C PRO A 186 16.74 -7.89 13.65
N TRP A 187 17.93 -7.30 13.56
CA TRP A 187 19.09 -7.96 12.98
C TRP A 187 19.52 -9.18 13.78
N GLY A 188 20.07 -10.20 13.09
CA GLY A 188 20.67 -11.38 13.72
C GLY A 188 19.68 -12.49 14.07
N ILE A 189 18.39 -12.35 13.72
CA ILE A 189 17.43 -13.47 13.81
C ILE A 189 17.59 -14.35 12.58
N GLY A 190 18.40 -15.40 12.71
CA GLY A 190 18.35 -16.53 11.79
C GLY A 190 17.20 -17.46 12.13
N ARG A 191 16.62 -18.13 11.13
CA ARG A 191 15.90 -19.38 11.39
C ARG A 191 16.96 -20.44 11.68
N GLU A 192 17.36 -20.57 12.94
CA GLU A 192 18.00 -21.82 13.39
C GLU A 192 16.93 -22.91 13.25
N THR A 193 17.09 -23.74 12.22
CA THR A 193 16.36 -25.00 12.08
C THR A 193 16.90 -26.04 13.04
#